data_AF-A0A9D5C049-F1
#
_entry.id   AF-A0A9D5C049-F1
#
_cell.length_a   1.000
_cell.length_b   1.000
_cell.length_c   1.000
_cell.angle_alpha   90.00
_cell.angle_beta   90.00
_cell.angle_gamma   90.00
#
_symmetry.space_group_name_H-M   'P 1'
#
loop_
_entity.id
_entity.type
_entity.pdbx_description
1 polymer ?
#
loop_
_entity_poly.entity_id
_entity_poly.type
_entity_poly.pdbx_seq_one_letter_code
_entity_poly.pdbx_strand_id
1 'polypeptide(L)'
;MEVQSELQSLPESLHEGFSGMDFDQVEAWLVERLELGIQAQVYKFRVLELLREGTRKSKTISEVLDSVCLLEGCLQRINGWVSEEKFEGKRVKGGNLEDELDVLFWEMKSVYQFAAEVESRIVEWEEMRRKEKKEMEEKIVSLMEENRDANSLLRVALVEKAALERTLGKLKGSGEQKRVAILQIAERGLQKVGFGFMMSSIIGEPPVDNAGGSSASAKIDGGESEEEAVSVVTTFENMMKNLRLEITNLRRSLEASRLENEHLQTLTEKQAQKIAENILYIEHLEERENKLTHNVDELILEVTEAEEEVDRWRQACELEVEAGKTVIEERDREVAMLKEELARTKAALDASNNKLKLKEKLADTAVAAQEASEVSLRLADSRSTILRERIEELTKQLEEEASVGKKEKDGGHRRLRYACWPWRVLRFTPAAPPRAGNRNRRRMLPEMEALLHLI
;
A
#
# COMPACT_ATOMS: atom_id res chain seq x y z
N MET A 1 -69.57 -8.51 1.61
CA MET A 1 -69.85 -9.40 0.45
C MET A 1 -68.61 -9.66 -0.41
N GLU A 2 -67.53 -8.88 -0.30
CA GLU A 2 -66.28 -9.13 -1.05
C GLU A 2 -65.35 -10.20 -0.43
N VAL A 3 -65.54 -10.56 0.85
CA VAL A 3 -64.71 -11.58 1.53
C VAL A 3 -65.05 -13.01 1.06
N GLN A 4 -66.28 -13.26 0.62
CA GLN A 4 -66.70 -14.58 0.10
C GLN A 4 -66.12 -14.89 -1.28
N SER A 5 -65.80 -13.88 -2.08
CA SER A 5 -65.18 -14.04 -3.40
C SER A 5 -63.68 -14.36 -3.33
N GLU A 6 -62.97 -13.91 -2.30
CA GLU A 6 -61.53 -14.20 -2.15
C GLU A 6 -61.25 -15.61 -1.59
N LEU A 7 -62.18 -16.16 -0.80
CA LEU A 7 -62.10 -17.53 -0.26
C LEU A 7 -62.17 -18.62 -1.35
N GLN A 8 -62.76 -18.35 -2.52
CA GLN A 8 -62.83 -19.29 -3.65
C GLN A 8 -61.54 -19.40 -4.47
N SER A 9 -60.51 -18.60 -4.15
CA SER A 9 -59.23 -18.57 -4.87
C SER A 9 -58.09 -19.33 -4.17
N LEU A 10 -58.35 -19.92 -3.00
CA LEU A 10 -57.36 -20.67 -2.23
C LEU A 10 -57.24 -22.13 -2.73
N PRO A 11 -56.02 -22.71 -2.72
CA PRO A 11 -55.80 -24.08 -3.18
C PRO A 11 -56.61 -25.11 -2.38
N GLU A 12 -57.13 -26.14 -3.06
CA GLU A 12 -58.07 -27.16 -2.53
C GLU A 12 -57.59 -27.86 -1.24
N SER A 13 -56.29 -27.87 -0.95
CA SER A 13 -55.71 -28.44 0.27
C SER A 13 -56.04 -27.69 1.57
N LEU A 14 -56.59 -26.47 1.46
CA LEU A 14 -57.03 -25.69 2.62
C LEU A 14 -58.52 -25.90 2.94
N HIS A 15 -59.30 -26.39 1.98
CA HIS A 15 -60.75 -26.54 2.14
C HIS A 15 -61.13 -27.65 3.13
N GLU A 16 -60.29 -28.68 3.30
CA GLU A 16 -60.52 -29.77 4.26
C GLU A 16 -60.20 -29.38 5.72
N GLY A 17 -59.35 -28.37 5.95
CA GLY A 17 -58.97 -27.91 7.30
C GLY A 17 -59.96 -26.95 7.97
N PHE A 18 -60.82 -26.29 7.18
CA PHE A 18 -61.79 -25.29 7.66
C PHE A 18 -63.19 -25.86 7.93
N SER A 19 -63.42 -27.15 7.69
CA SER A 19 -64.71 -27.81 7.93
C SER A 19 -64.97 -27.94 9.45
N GLY A 20 -65.68 -26.96 10.01
CA GLY A 20 -66.09 -26.93 11.43
C GLY A 20 -65.56 -25.75 12.25
N MET A 21 -64.81 -24.82 11.65
CA MET A 21 -64.34 -23.60 12.32
C MET A 21 -65.35 -22.46 12.16
N ASP A 22 -65.70 -21.79 13.27
CA ASP A 22 -66.47 -20.54 13.22
C ASP A 22 -65.63 -19.42 12.59
N PHE A 23 -66.31 -18.40 12.04
CA PHE A 23 -65.68 -17.30 11.31
C PHE A 23 -64.53 -16.63 12.08
N ASP A 24 -64.71 -16.42 13.39
CA ASP A 24 -63.69 -15.83 14.27
C ASP A 24 -62.43 -16.72 14.40
N GLN A 25 -62.57 -18.04 14.33
CA GLN A 25 -61.44 -18.98 14.37
C GLN A 25 -60.67 -18.99 13.04
N VAL A 26 -61.37 -18.85 11.92
CA VAL A 26 -60.75 -18.72 10.59
C VAL A 26 -59.98 -17.40 10.48
N GLU A 27 -60.53 -16.31 10.97
CA GLU A 27 -59.87 -15.00 11.00
C GLU A 27 -58.62 -15.03 11.90
N ALA A 28 -58.72 -15.58 13.12
CA ALA A 28 -57.58 -15.75 14.01
C ALA A 28 -56.46 -16.61 13.38
N TRP A 29 -56.81 -17.71 12.72
CA TRP A 29 -55.86 -18.58 12.04
C TRP A 29 -55.17 -17.88 10.85
N LEU A 30 -55.91 -17.06 10.08
CA LEU A 30 -55.34 -16.27 8.99
C LEU A 30 -54.35 -15.22 9.50
N VAL A 31 -54.68 -14.55 10.61
CA VAL A 31 -53.78 -13.59 11.28
C VAL A 31 -52.52 -14.29 11.77
N GLU A 32 -52.62 -15.41 12.48
CA GLU A 32 -51.47 -16.19 12.95
C GLU A 32 -50.58 -16.66 11.79
N ARG A 33 -51.19 -17.12 10.67
CA ARG A 33 -50.44 -17.55 9.50
C ARG A 33 -49.75 -16.39 8.77
N LEU A 34 -50.37 -15.21 8.75
CA LEU A 34 -49.75 -13.99 8.24
C LEU A 34 -48.57 -13.55 9.13
N GLU A 35 -48.72 -13.59 10.46
CA GLU A 35 -47.65 -13.27 11.41
C GLU A 35 -46.47 -14.24 11.28
N LEU A 36 -46.73 -15.55 11.18
CA LEU A 36 -45.71 -16.56 10.90
C LEU A 36 -45.03 -16.35 9.55
N GLY A 37 -45.79 -15.93 8.52
CA GLY A 37 -45.26 -15.57 7.21
C GLY A 37 -44.31 -14.37 7.26
N ILE A 38 -44.68 -13.33 8.03
CA ILE A 38 -43.84 -12.15 8.27
C ILE A 38 -42.58 -12.54 9.04
N GLN A 39 -42.71 -13.33 10.12
CA GLN A 39 -41.55 -13.81 10.88
C GLN A 39 -40.62 -14.67 10.02
N ALA A 40 -41.14 -15.58 9.20
CA ALA A 40 -40.35 -16.40 8.30
C ALA A 40 -39.57 -15.54 7.28
N GLN A 41 -40.19 -14.46 6.77
CA GLN A 41 -39.49 -13.50 5.92
C GLN A 41 -38.39 -12.74 6.65
N VAL A 42 -38.64 -12.31 7.89
CA VAL A 42 -37.62 -11.65 8.73
C VAL A 42 -36.44 -12.58 9.00
N TYR A 43 -36.68 -13.84 9.36
CA TYR A 43 -35.62 -14.84 9.56
C TYR A 43 -34.86 -15.13 8.27
N LYS A 44 -35.57 -15.24 7.14
CA LYS A 44 -34.93 -15.44 5.82
C LYS A 44 -34.02 -14.27 5.48
N PHE A 45 -34.46 -13.03 5.71
CA PHE A 45 -33.64 -11.84 5.49
C PHE A 45 -32.40 -11.85 6.41
N ARG A 46 -32.57 -12.17 7.70
CA ARG A 46 -31.47 -12.27 8.68
C ARG A 46 -30.43 -13.31 8.28
N VAL A 47 -30.86 -14.49 7.81
CA VAL A 47 -29.97 -15.55 7.35
C VAL A 47 -29.20 -15.11 6.10
N LEU A 48 -29.86 -14.45 5.14
CA LEU A 48 -29.20 -13.91 3.95
C LEU A 48 -28.16 -12.82 4.30
N GLU A 49 -28.47 -11.97 5.28
CA GLU A 49 -27.54 -10.96 5.77
C GLU A 49 -26.30 -11.59 6.43
N LEU A 50 -26.49 -12.60 7.30
CA LEU A 50 -25.39 -13.35 7.91
C LEU A 50 -24.52 -14.09 6.87
N LEU A 51 -25.13 -14.68 5.84
CA LEU A 51 -24.38 -15.31 4.74
C LEU A 51 -23.58 -14.29 3.93
N ARG A 52 -24.13 -13.08 3.71
CA ARG A 52 -23.43 -11.98 3.04
C ARG A 52 -22.27 -11.46 3.90
N GLU A 53 -22.45 -11.37 5.21
CA GLU A 53 -21.35 -11.03 6.12
C GLU A 53 -20.26 -12.12 6.15
N GLY A 54 -20.65 -13.40 6.16
CA GLY A 54 -19.72 -14.52 6.11
C GLY A 54 -18.86 -14.50 4.84
N THR A 55 -19.47 -14.30 3.68
CA THR A 55 -18.74 -14.19 2.41
C THR A 55 -17.82 -12.96 2.36
N ARG A 56 -18.24 -11.81 2.90
CA ARG A 56 -17.37 -10.63 3.05
C ARG A 56 -16.17 -10.91 3.95
N LYS A 57 -16.38 -11.55 5.10
CA LYS A 57 -15.31 -11.90 6.06
C LYS A 57 -14.31 -12.89 5.46
N SER A 58 -14.78 -13.97 4.83
CA SER A 58 -13.91 -14.93 4.15
C SER A 58 -13.08 -14.27 3.05
N LYS A 59 -13.69 -13.38 2.25
CA LYS A 59 -12.95 -12.60 1.25
C LYS A 59 -11.82 -11.77 1.88
N THR A 60 -12.11 -11.04 2.96
CA THR A 60 -11.07 -10.25 3.65
C THR A 60 -9.97 -11.12 4.26
N ILE A 61 -10.30 -12.30 4.79
CA ILE A 61 -9.31 -13.24 5.34
C ILE A 61 -8.39 -13.76 4.22
N SER A 62 -8.95 -14.11 3.06
CA SER A 62 -8.18 -14.52 1.88
C SER A 62 -7.23 -13.42 1.42
N GLU A 63 -7.71 -12.17 1.32
CA GLU A 63 -6.87 -11.02 0.90
C GLU A 63 -5.70 -10.77 1.88
N VAL A 64 -5.93 -10.93 3.19
CA VAL A 64 -4.87 -10.82 4.20
C VAL A 64 -3.91 -12.00 4.13
N LEU A 65 -4.40 -13.23 3.92
CA LEU A 65 -3.56 -14.42 3.78
C LEU A 65 -2.64 -14.31 2.56
N ASP A 66 -3.14 -13.82 1.42
CA ASP A 66 -2.34 -13.54 0.23
C ASP A 66 -1.25 -12.50 0.53
N SER A 67 -1.59 -11.45 1.29
CA SER A 67 -0.62 -10.43 1.72
C SER A 67 0.48 -11.00 2.63
N VAL A 68 0.12 -11.91 3.55
CA VAL A 68 1.08 -12.61 4.42
C VAL A 68 1.99 -13.53 3.60
N CYS A 69 1.46 -14.23 2.59
CA CYS A 69 2.25 -15.06 1.69
C CYS A 69 3.24 -14.23 0.85
N LEU A 70 2.81 -13.04 0.40
CA LEU A 70 3.71 -12.10 -0.28
C LEU A 70 4.84 -11.62 0.64
N LEU A 71 4.53 -11.32 1.91
CA LEU A 71 5.53 -10.93 2.90
C LEU A 71 6.54 -12.06 3.16
N GLU A 72 6.07 -13.30 3.30
CA GLU A 72 6.93 -14.48 3.41
C GLU A 72 7.89 -14.59 2.21
N GLY A 73 7.37 -14.44 0.98
CA GLY A 73 8.19 -14.45 -0.24
C GLY A 73 9.22 -13.32 -0.30
N CYS A 74 8.88 -12.13 0.19
CA CYS A 74 9.83 -11.02 0.33
C CYS A 74 10.95 -11.35 1.32
N LEU A 75 10.61 -11.89 2.50
CA LEU A 75 11.59 -12.30 3.50
C LEU A 75 12.49 -13.43 2.98
N GLN A 76 11.96 -14.36 2.19
CA GLN A 76 12.77 -15.42 1.56
C GLN A 76 13.79 -14.85 0.58
N ARG A 77 13.41 -13.84 -0.22
CA ARG A 77 14.34 -13.14 -1.13
C ARG A 77 15.44 -12.41 -0.36
N ILE A 78 15.08 -11.68 0.69
CA ILE A 78 16.03 -10.97 1.54
C ILE A 78 17.00 -11.96 2.21
N ASN A 79 16.47 -13.06 2.78
CA ASN A 79 17.29 -14.10 3.37
C ASN A 79 18.28 -14.69 2.35
N GLY A 80 17.85 -14.92 1.11
CA GLY A 80 18.72 -15.43 0.04
C GLY A 80 19.89 -14.50 -0.34
N TRP A 81 19.82 -13.20 -0.04
CA TRP A 81 20.96 -12.29 -0.21
C TRP A 81 21.97 -12.38 0.95
N VAL A 82 21.50 -12.78 2.11
CA VAL A 82 22.26 -12.76 3.37
C VAL A 82 22.82 -14.15 3.70
N SER A 83 22.13 -15.22 3.30
CA SER A 83 22.44 -16.61 3.65
C SER A 83 21.95 -17.60 2.58
N GLU A 84 22.69 -18.68 2.36
CA GLU A 84 22.29 -19.78 1.45
C GLU A 84 21.28 -20.76 2.07
N GLU A 85 21.09 -20.70 3.39
CA GLU A 85 20.24 -21.63 4.13
C GLU A 85 18.76 -21.23 4.02
N LYS A 86 17.91 -22.16 3.56
CA LYS A 86 16.48 -21.93 3.35
C LYS A 86 15.69 -22.21 4.63
N PHE A 87 14.77 -21.31 4.95
CA PHE A 87 13.82 -21.52 6.03
C PHE A 87 12.72 -22.52 5.62
N GLU A 88 12.56 -23.59 6.39
CA GLU A 88 11.57 -24.64 6.13
C GLU A 88 10.23 -24.34 6.83
N GLY A 89 9.46 -23.41 6.27
CA GLY A 89 8.07 -23.15 6.68
C GLY A 89 7.10 -24.19 6.11
N LYS A 90 6.40 -24.95 6.95
CA LYS A 90 5.38 -25.93 6.52
C LYS A 90 4.04 -25.24 6.28
N ARG A 91 3.59 -25.11 5.03
CA ARG A 91 2.25 -24.59 4.73
C ARG A 91 1.14 -25.56 5.10
N VAL A 92 0.12 -25.07 5.81
CA VAL A 92 -1.11 -25.79 6.12
C VAL A 92 -2.24 -25.25 5.24
N LYS A 93 -2.95 -26.13 4.52
CA LYS A 93 -4.17 -25.75 3.77
C LYS A 93 -5.40 -26.00 4.64
N GLY A 94 -6.16 -24.93 4.94
CA GLY A 94 -7.44 -24.99 5.66
C GLY A 94 -8.66 -25.08 4.74
N GLY A 95 -9.77 -25.61 5.25
CA GLY A 95 -10.99 -25.94 4.49
C GLY A 95 -12.32 -25.41 5.03
N ASN A 96 -12.34 -24.54 6.06
CA ASN A 96 -13.52 -23.80 6.55
C ASN A 96 -13.12 -22.41 7.08
N LEU A 97 -14.08 -21.50 7.33
CA LEU A 97 -13.84 -20.10 7.75
C LEU A 97 -13.19 -19.94 9.14
N GLU A 98 -13.50 -20.84 10.09
CA GLU A 98 -12.85 -20.90 11.41
C GLU A 98 -11.44 -21.50 11.27
N ASP A 99 -11.30 -22.54 10.44
CA ASP A 99 -10.00 -23.09 10.05
C ASP A 99 -9.14 -22.07 9.27
N GLU A 100 -9.74 -21.17 8.48
CA GLU A 100 -9.08 -20.09 7.73
C GLU A 100 -8.50 -19.02 8.67
N LEU A 101 -9.24 -18.67 9.73
CA LEU A 101 -8.76 -17.71 10.73
C LEU A 101 -7.57 -18.30 11.50
N ASP A 102 -7.67 -19.56 11.92
CA ASP A 102 -6.58 -20.27 12.62
C ASP A 102 -5.34 -20.46 11.74
N VAL A 103 -5.54 -20.79 10.45
CA VAL A 103 -4.45 -20.85 9.47
C VAL A 103 -3.79 -19.48 9.30
N LEU A 104 -4.57 -18.40 9.20
CA LEU A 104 -4.03 -17.04 9.10
C LEU A 104 -3.21 -16.65 10.33
N PHE A 105 -3.70 -16.94 11.54
CA PHE A 105 -2.94 -16.68 12.76
C PHE A 105 -1.64 -17.47 12.82
N TRP A 106 -1.66 -18.74 12.39
CA TRP A 106 -0.46 -19.57 12.36
C TRP A 106 0.55 -19.08 11.32
N GLU A 107 0.09 -18.74 10.11
CA GLU A 107 0.95 -18.21 9.04
C GLU A 107 1.57 -16.87 9.44
N MET A 108 0.77 -15.96 10.02
CA MET A 108 1.26 -14.67 10.49
C MET A 108 2.32 -14.82 11.60
N LYS A 109 2.12 -15.77 12.51
CA LYS A 109 3.10 -16.10 13.55
C LYS A 109 4.37 -16.71 12.96
N SER A 110 4.24 -17.60 11.98
CA SER A 110 5.37 -18.21 11.25
C SER A 110 6.20 -17.14 10.54
N VAL A 111 5.54 -16.25 9.78
CA VAL A 111 6.19 -15.14 9.08
C VAL A 111 6.86 -14.17 10.04
N TYR A 112 6.26 -13.88 11.20
CA TYR A 112 6.89 -13.06 12.23
C TYR A 112 8.16 -13.71 12.80
N GLN A 113 8.13 -15.00 13.11
CA GLN A 113 9.32 -15.73 13.57
C GLN A 113 10.41 -15.75 12.50
N PHE A 114 10.03 -15.97 11.24
CA PHE A 114 10.96 -15.93 10.12
C PHE A 114 11.58 -14.54 9.94
N ALA A 115 10.78 -13.49 10.04
CA ALA A 115 11.26 -12.10 9.97
C ALA A 115 12.30 -11.81 11.05
N ALA A 116 12.06 -12.23 12.29
CA ALA A 116 13.00 -12.05 13.40
C ALA A 116 14.32 -12.80 13.17
N GLU A 117 14.27 -14.00 12.58
CA GLU A 117 15.48 -14.76 12.23
C GLU A 117 16.26 -14.07 11.11
N VAL A 118 15.59 -13.62 10.05
CA VAL A 118 16.21 -12.86 8.95
C VAL A 118 16.83 -11.57 9.46
N GLU A 119 16.17 -10.85 10.36
CA GLU A 119 16.70 -9.64 11.00
C GLU A 119 18.00 -9.94 11.76
N SER A 120 18.03 -11.00 12.58
CA SER A 120 19.25 -11.42 13.28
C SER A 120 20.39 -11.75 12.32
N ARG A 121 20.10 -12.47 11.23
CA ARG A 121 21.10 -12.82 10.19
C ARG A 121 21.64 -11.57 9.48
N ILE A 122 20.77 -10.59 9.17
CA ILE A 122 21.19 -9.32 8.56
C ILE A 122 22.17 -8.58 9.48
N VAL A 123 21.86 -8.51 10.78
CA VAL A 123 22.73 -7.86 11.76
C VAL A 123 24.10 -8.54 11.78
N GLU A 124 24.15 -9.87 11.87
CA GLU A 124 25.40 -10.63 11.85
C GLU A 124 26.22 -10.40 10.57
N TRP A 125 25.55 -10.43 9.41
CA TRP A 125 26.18 -10.15 8.11
C TRP A 125 26.75 -8.73 8.05
N GLU A 126 26.01 -7.73 8.53
CA GLU A 126 26.48 -6.34 8.57
C GLU A 126 27.71 -6.21 9.49
N GLU A 127 27.73 -6.92 10.62
CA GLU A 127 28.91 -6.95 11.49
C GLU A 127 30.13 -7.57 10.84
N MET A 128 29.97 -8.70 10.15
CA MET A 128 31.04 -9.33 9.39
C MET A 128 31.58 -8.36 8.33
N ARG A 129 30.69 -7.77 7.52
CA ARG A 129 31.03 -6.81 6.47
C ARG A 129 31.80 -5.60 7.01
N ARG A 130 31.41 -5.11 8.20
CA ARG A 130 32.09 -4.00 8.87
C ARG A 130 33.48 -4.37 9.36
N LYS A 131 33.68 -5.60 9.87
CA LYS A 131 35.00 -6.10 10.28
C LYS A 131 35.92 -6.24 9.07
N GLU A 132 35.47 -6.88 7.99
CA GLU A 132 36.22 -6.99 6.74
C GLU A 132 36.63 -5.63 6.19
N LYS A 133 35.70 -4.66 6.19
CA LYS A 133 36.00 -3.30 5.75
C LYS A 133 37.12 -2.66 6.58
N LYS A 134 37.06 -2.77 7.91
CA LYS A 134 38.11 -2.26 8.80
C LYS A 134 39.46 -2.92 8.55
N GLU A 135 39.49 -4.24 8.39
CA GLU A 135 40.72 -4.97 8.07
C GLU A 135 41.32 -4.53 6.72
N MET A 136 40.48 -4.29 5.72
CA MET A 136 40.92 -3.77 4.43
C MET A 136 41.45 -2.33 4.54
N GLU A 137 40.79 -1.47 5.32
CA GLU A 137 41.26 -0.12 5.61
C GLU A 137 42.61 -0.13 6.33
N GLU A 138 42.79 -0.99 7.33
CA GLU A 138 44.06 -1.20 8.04
C GLU A 138 45.17 -1.66 7.09
N LYS A 139 44.88 -2.62 6.20
CA LYS A 139 45.82 -3.07 5.17
C LYS A 139 46.20 -1.94 4.21
N ILE A 140 45.24 -1.10 3.80
CA ILE A 140 45.50 0.06 2.94
C ILE A 140 46.41 1.05 3.65
N VAL A 141 46.16 1.37 4.93
CA VAL A 141 47.02 2.27 5.70
C VAL A 141 48.44 1.71 5.82
N SER A 142 48.59 0.42 6.17
CA SER A 142 49.90 -0.26 6.22
C SER A 142 50.64 -0.18 4.88
N LEU A 143 49.96 -0.47 3.77
CA LEU A 143 50.54 -0.38 2.43
C LEU A 143 50.92 1.06 2.05
N MET A 144 50.14 2.06 2.47
CA MET A 144 50.48 3.47 2.25
C MET A 144 51.72 3.88 3.05
N GLU A 145 51.86 3.40 4.28
CA GLU A 145 53.05 3.65 5.11
C GLU A 145 54.29 2.97 4.51
N GLU A 146 54.20 1.71 4.11
CA GLU A 146 55.29 1.00 3.42
C GLU A 146 55.69 1.69 2.10
N ASN A 147 54.73 2.17 1.32
CA ASN A 147 54.99 2.92 0.09
C ASN A 147 55.66 4.27 0.39
N ARG A 148 55.27 4.93 1.48
CA ARG A 148 55.93 6.16 1.96
C ARG A 148 57.37 5.88 2.37
N ASP A 149 57.62 4.80 3.09
CA ASP A 149 58.95 4.39 3.55
C ASP A 149 59.84 4.00 2.37
N ALA A 150 59.33 3.20 1.41
CA ALA A 150 60.02 2.89 0.17
C ALA A 150 60.36 4.16 -0.63
N ASN A 151 59.43 5.10 -0.74
CA ASN A 151 59.69 6.40 -1.37
C ASN A 151 60.73 7.24 -0.62
N SER A 152 60.78 7.15 0.71
CA SER A 152 61.80 7.83 1.51
C SER A 152 63.19 7.22 1.26
N LEU A 153 63.28 5.89 1.22
CA LEU A 153 64.51 5.15 0.90
C LEU A 153 64.99 5.45 -0.52
N LEU A 154 64.08 5.51 -1.50
CA LEU A 154 64.41 5.89 -2.87
C LEU A 154 64.97 7.32 -2.93
N ARG A 155 64.39 8.28 -2.20
CA ARG A 155 64.94 9.64 -2.12
C ARG A 155 66.34 9.66 -1.50
N VAL A 156 66.56 8.92 -0.41
CA VAL A 156 67.88 8.80 0.22
C VAL A 156 68.88 8.19 -0.75
N ALA A 157 68.54 7.08 -1.41
CA ALA A 157 69.38 6.41 -2.40
C ALA A 157 69.70 7.32 -3.59
N LEU A 158 68.74 8.11 -4.08
CA LEU A 158 68.97 9.10 -5.14
C LEU A 158 69.91 10.23 -4.69
N VAL A 159 69.77 10.72 -3.45
CA VAL A 159 70.67 11.74 -2.88
C VAL A 159 72.08 11.20 -2.69
N GLU A 160 72.23 9.98 -2.17
CA GLU A 160 73.52 9.29 -2.04
C GLU A 160 74.15 9.04 -3.41
N LYS A 161 73.38 8.55 -4.39
CA LYS A 161 73.84 8.40 -5.79
C LYS A 161 74.35 9.73 -6.35
N ALA A 162 73.59 10.82 -6.21
CA ALA A 162 74.01 12.14 -6.68
C ALA A 162 75.26 12.66 -5.94
N ALA A 163 75.42 12.35 -4.64
CA ALA A 163 76.63 12.67 -3.89
C ALA A 163 77.84 11.89 -4.41
N LEU A 164 77.68 10.60 -4.68
CA LEU A 164 78.72 9.75 -5.26
C LEU A 164 79.11 10.21 -6.66
N GLU A 165 78.14 10.54 -7.52
CA GLU A 165 78.38 11.10 -8.86
C GLU A 165 79.16 12.43 -8.78
N ARG A 166 78.88 13.30 -7.80
CA ARG A 166 79.67 14.52 -7.56
C ARG A 166 81.09 14.20 -7.10
N THR A 167 81.31 13.19 -6.25
CA THR A 167 82.66 12.78 -5.84
C THR A 167 83.44 12.14 -6.99
N LEU A 168 82.76 11.38 -7.85
CA LEU A 168 83.33 10.78 -9.05
C LEU A 168 83.67 11.84 -10.10
N GLY A 169 82.82 12.86 -10.28
CA GLY A 169 83.06 13.99 -11.18
C GLY A 169 84.28 14.84 -10.80
N LYS A 170 84.67 14.86 -9.51
CA LYS A 170 85.88 15.54 -9.02
C LYS A 170 87.18 14.77 -9.30
N LEU A 171 87.11 13.46 -9.55
CA LEU A 171 88.23 12.63 -9.97
C LEU A 171 88.49 12.81 -11.47
N LYS A 172 88.97 13.98 -11.91
CA LYS A 172 89.39 14.21 -13.30
C LYS A 172 90.89 13.93 -13.47
N GLY A 173 91.27 12.65 -13.44
CA GLY A 173 92.65 12.17 -13.66
C GLY A 173 92.74 10.65 -13.68
N SER A 174 93.74 10.10 -14.40
CA SER A 174 94.17 8.69 -14.61
C SER A 174 93.16 7.54 -14.39
N GLY A 175 93.03 6.67 -15.39
CA GLY A 175 92.08 5.53 -15.42
C GLY A 175 92.18 4.56 -14.23
N GLU A 176 93.36 4.40 -13.61
CA GLU A 176 93.56 3.56 -12.43
C GLU A 176 92.91 4.13 -11.17
N GLN A 177 93.14 5.42 -10.87
CA GLN A 177 92.62 6.08 -9.65
C GLN A 177 91.09 6.16 -9.67
N LYS A 178 90.49 6.32 -10.85
CA LYS A 178 89.03 6.25 -11.03
C LYS A 178 88.50 4.85 -10.73
N ARG A 179 89.14 3.79 -11.24
CA ARG A 179 88.70 2.40 -11.00
C ARG A 179 88.76 2.02 -9.53
N VAL A 180 89.86 2.36 -8.84
CA VAL A 180 90.02 2.07 -7.41
C VAL A 180 89.00 2.84 -6.56
N ALA A 181 88.73 4.11 -6.87
CA ALA A 181 87.71 4.89 -6.18
C ALA A 181 86.29 4.35 -6.41
N ILE A 182 85.95 3.91 -7.63
CA ILE A 182 84.66 3.27 -7.94
C ILE A 182 84.50 1.97 -7.13
N LEU A 183 85.54 1.15 -7.04
CA LEU A 183 85.52 -0.10 -6.28
C LEU A 183 85.35 0.14 -4.77
N GLN A 184 86.07 1.11 -4.19
CA GLN A 184 85.91 1.48 -2.77
C GLN A 184 84.54 2.09 -2.46
N ILE A 185 83.97 2.84 -3.39
CA ILE A 185 82.60 3.38 -3.27
C ILE A 185 81.58 2.25 -3.33
N ALA A 186 81.73 1.31 -4.27
CA ALA A 186 80.87 0.13 -4.38
C ALA A 186 80.97 -0.76 -3.13
N GLU A 187 82.18 -0.98 -2.60
CA GLU A 187 82.44 -1.74 -1.38
C GLU A 187 81.76 -1.10 -0.16
N ARG A 188 81.91 0.22 0.04
CA ARG A 188 81.22 0.94 1.13
C ARG A 188 79.70 0.94 0.98
N GLY A 189 79.19 1.06 -0.25
CA GLY A 189 77.76 1.00 -0.55
C GLY A 189 77.18 -0.37 -0.19
N LEU A 190 77.87 -1.43 -0.61
CA LEU A 190 77.50 -2.82 -0.35
C LEU A 190 77.57 -3.17 1.15
N GLN A 191 78.56 -2.64 1.87
CA GLN A 191 78.71 -2.81 3.31
C GLN A 191 77.59 -2.11 4.11
N LYS A 192 77.12 -0.94 3.66
CA LYS A 192 75.99 -0.21 4.30
C LYS A 192 74.65 -0.93 4.16
N VAL A 193 74.42 -1.67 3.07
CA VAL A 193 73.20 -2.50 2.88
C VAL A 193 73.37 -3.94 3.40
N GLY A 194 74.40 -4.20 4.20
CA GLY A 194 74.59 -5.49 4.89
C GLY A 194 75.27 -6.59 4.07
N PHE A 195 75.71 -6.32 2.84
CA PHE A 195 76.41 -7.26 1.97
C PHE A 195 77.95 -7.10 2.02
N GLY A 196 78.51 -6.89 3.21
CA GLY A 196 79.97 -6.76 3.39
C GLY A 196 80.69 -8.11 3.36
N PHE A 197 81.51 -8.35 2.33
CA PHE A 197 82.38 -9.53 2.23
C PHE A 197 83.55 -9.42 3.24
N MET A 198 83.59 -10.29 4.25
CA MET A 198 84.70 -10.36 5.21
C MET A 198 85.95 -10.98 4.54
N MET A 199 86.77 -10.17 3.88
CA MET A 199 88.14 -10.56 3.51
C MET A 199 89.12 -9.81 4.42
N SER A 200 89.27 -10.29 5.66
CA SER A 200 90.23 -9.73 6.61
C SER A 200 91.57 -10.46 6.51
N SER A 201 92.59 -9.73 6.04
CA SER A 201 93.98 -9.76 6.51
C SER A 201 94.72 -11.11 6.63
N ILE A 202 95.40 -11.53 5.56
CA ILE A 202 96.58 -12.42 5.65
C ILE A 202 97.64 -11.95 4.64
N ILE A 203 98.30 -10.81 4.87
CA ILE A 203 99.63 -10.54 4.31
C ILE A 203 100.42 -9.72 5.34
N GLY A 204 101.41 -10.38 5.96
CA GLY A 204 102.37 -9.82 6.90
C GLY A 204 103.35 -10.90 7.35
N GLU A 205 104.47 -11.03 6.63
CA GLU A 205 105.73 -11.68 7.06
C GLU A 205 106.39 -10.90 8.24
N PRO A 206 107.52 -11.31 8.92
CA PRO A 206 108.50 -12.41 8.71
C PRO A 206 108.91 -13.13 10.07
N PRO A 207 110.16 -13.56 10.37
CA PRO A 207 111.04 -14.64 9.84
C PRO A 207 111.54 -15.66 10.92
N VAL A 208 112.00 -16.87 10.56
CA VAL A 208 112.98 -17.66 11.37
C VAL A 208 113.86 -18.55 10.48
N ASP A 209 115.15 -18.53 10.79
CA ASP A 209 116.32 -19.08 10.08
C ASP A 209 116.59 -20.60 10.23
N ASN A 210 117.38 -21.09 9.26
CA ASN A 210 118.57 -21.96 9.34
C ASN A 210 118.58 -23.34 10.03
N ALA A 211 118.96 -24.36 9.25
CA ALA A 211 120.27 -25.06 9.25
C ALA A 211 120.14 -26.33 8.37
N GLY A 212 121.05 -26.81 7.52
CA GLY A 212 122.42 -26.55 7.11
C GLY A 212 122.75 -27.65 6.06
N GLY A 213 123.79 -27.60 5.23
CA GLY A 213 124.91 -26.68 5.16
C GLY A 213 125.85 -27.03 4.00
N SER A 214 126.96 -26.29 4.00
CA SER A 214 128.27 -26.54 3.35
C SER A 214 128.32 -26.48 1.81
N SER A 215 128.85 -25.39 1.23
CA SER A 215 130.30 -25.11 0.98
C SER A 215 130.86 -26.02 -0.11
N ALA A 216 131.53 -25.59 -1.19
CA ALA A 216 132.24 -24.34 -1.44
C ALA A 216 132.49 -24.17 -2.95
N SER A 217 132.61 -22.91 -3.37
CA SER A 217 133.66 -22.35 -4.23
C SER A 217 134.19 -23.18 -5.42
N ALA A 218 133.87 -22.72 -6.63
CA ALA A 218 134.80 -22.22 -7.67
C ALA A 218 134.13 -22.37 -9.05
N LYS A 219 133.62 -21.29 -9.66
CA LYS A 219 134.29 -20.41 -10.64
C LYS A 219 134.67 -21.09 -11.96
N ILE A 220 134.35 -20.38 -13.06
CA ILE A 220 134.76 -20.54 -14.48
C ILE A 220 133.63 -21.21 -15.30
N ASP A 221 132.72 -20.45 -15.92
CA ASP A 221 132.86 -19.68 -17.18
C ASP A 221 132.63 -20.54 -18.44
N GLY A 222 131.73 -20.08 -19.31
CA GLY A 222 131.50 -20.60 -20.65
C GLY A 222 130.28 -21.52 -20.82
N GLY A 223 129.12 -20.95 -21.20
CA GLY A 223 127.96 -21.77 -21.61
C GLY A 223 126.65 -21.03 -21.84
N GLU A 224 126.68 -19.82 -22.41
CA GLU A 224 125.48 -19.10 -22.86
C GLU A 224 124.79 -19.87 -24.01
N SER A 225 124.00 -20.90 -23.68
CA SER A 225 123.06 -21.57 -24.60
C SER A 225 122.06 -22.52 -23.91
N GLU A 226 122.27 -22.92 -22.65
CA GLU A 226 121.37 -23.89 -21.97
C GLU A 226 120.39 -23.24 -20.96
N GLU A 227 120.73 -22.12 -20.32
CA GLU A 227 119.81 -21.40 -19.41
C GLU A 227 118.64 -20.70 -20.14
N GLU A 228 118.87 -20.17 -21.34
CA GLU A 228 117.79 -19.63 -22.19
C GLU A 228 116.82 -20.72 -22.67
N ALA A 229 117.34 -21.90 -23.02
CA ALA A 229 116.49 -23.01 -23.45
C ALA A 229 115.57 -23.51 -22.32
N VAL A 230 116.09 -23.60 -21.09
CA VAL A 230 115.29 -23.97 -19.90
C VAL A 230 114.31 -22.85 -19.51
N SER A 231 114.68 -21.57 -19.66
CA SER A 231 113.78 -20.42 -19.47
C SER A 231 112.64 -20.38 -20.52
N VAL A 232 112.95 -20.68 -21.78
CA VAL A 232 111.96 -20.77 -22.87
C VAL A 232 111.01 -21.96 -22.66
N VAL A 233 111.52 -23.10 -22.21
CA VAL A 233 110.68 -24.27 -21.91
C VAL A 233 109.77 -24.00 -20.72
N THR A 234 110.27 -23.40 -19.63
CA THR A 234 109.45 -23.07 -18.45
C THR A 234 108.41 -21.98 -18.74
N THR A 235 108.73 -20.98 -19.57
CA THR A 235 107.76 -19.98 -20.02
C THR A 235 106.70 -20.59 -20.94
N PHE A 236 107.07 -21.50 -21.84
CA PHE A 236 106.13 -22.25 -22.67
C PHE A 236 105.22 -23.18 -21.86
N GLU A 237 105.75 -23.90 -20.88
CA GLU A 237 104.97 -24.73 -19.96
C GLU A 237 103.98 -23.90 -19.13
N ASN A 238 104.40 -22.72 -18.66
CA ASN A 238 103.53 -21.79 -17.95
C ASN A 238 102.44 -21.22 -18.88
N MET A 239 102.77 -20.85 -20.11
CA MET A 239 101.78 -20.45 -21.12
C MET A 239 100.78 -21.58 -21.39
N MET A 240 101.24 -22.82 -21.52
CA MET A 240 100.35 -23.96 -21.76
C MET A 240 99.44 -24.26 -20.58
N LYS A 241 99.93 -24.17 -19.33
CA LYS A 241 99.10 -24.27 -18.12
C LYS A 241 98.07 -23.15 -18.05
N ASN A 242 98.47 -21.91 -18.36
CA ASN A 242 97.57 -20.76 -18.40
C ASN A 242 96.49 -20.92 -19.47
N LEU A 243 96.84 -21.33 -20.69
CA LEU A 243 95.88 -21.60 -21.76
C LEU A 243 94.93 -22.75 -21.39
N ARG A 244 95.42 -23.80 -20.72
CA ARG A 244 94.54 -24.88 -20.21
C ARG A 244 93.56 -24.36 -19.17
N LEU A 245 94.02 -23.54 -18.22
CA LEU A 245 93.15 -22.92 -17.23
C LEU A 245 92.10 -22.02 -17.89
N GLU A 246 92.50 -21.20 -18.87
CA GLU A 246 91.59 -20.34 -19.63
C GLU A 246 90.55 -21.16 -20.41
N ILE A 247 90.95 -22.24 -21.09
CA ILE A 247 90.02 -23.16 -21.75
C ILE A 247 89.02 -23.75 -20.75
N THR A 248 89.47 -24.18 -19.56
CA THR A 248 88.54 -24.69 -18.53
C THR A 248 87.60 -23.60 -18.00
N ASN A 249 88.09 -22.37 -17.88
CA ASN A 249 87.28 -21.25 -17.40
C ASN A 249 86.23 -20.82 -18.42
N LEU A 250 86.60 -20.74 -19.70
CA LEU A 250 85.69 -20.45 -20.81
C LEU A 250 84.61 -21.52 -20.97
N ARG A 251 84.95 -22.80 -20.76
CA ARG A 251 83.96 -23.89 -20.74
C ARG A 251 82.96 -23.71 -19.60
N ARG A 252 83.45 -23.41 -18.39
CA ARG A 252 82.59 -23.15 -17.23
C ARG A 252 81.69 -21.94 -17.45
N SER A 253 82.21 -20.84 -18.03
CA SER A 253 81.38 -19.67 -18.35
C SER A 253 80.34 -19.95 -19.44
N LEU A 254 80.69 -20.78 -20.43
CA LEU A 254 79.74 -21.22 -21.46
C LEU A 254 78.62 -22.08 -20.86
N GLU A 255 78.97 -23.03 -19.98
CA GLU A 255 77.99 -23.86 -19.27
C GLU A 255 77.10 -23.01 -18.36
N ALA A 256 77.66 -22.07 -17.60
CA ALA A 256 76.90 -21.14 -16.78
C ALA A 256 75.92 -20.28 -17.61
N SER A 257 76.36 -19.76 -18.75
CA SER A 257 75.50 -18.98 -19.65
C SER A 257 74.39 -19.83 -20.30
N ARG A 258 74.64 -21.11 -20.58
CA ARG A 258 73.60 -22.03 -21.06
C ARG A 258 72.54 -22.28 -20.00
N LEU A 259 72.94 -22.55 -18.75
CA LEU A 259 72.02 -22.72 -17.63
C LEU A 259 71.19 -21.47 -17.36
N GLU A 260 71.80 -20.28 -17.46
CA GLU A 260 71.09 -19.01 -17.33
C GLU A 260 70.06 -18.81 -18.47
N ASN A 261 70.43 -19.15 -19.71
CA ASN A 261 69.48 -19.11 -20.83
C ASN A 261 68.32 -20.10 -20.66
N GLU A 262 68.59 -21.33 -20.22
CA GLU A 262 67.55 -22.32 -19.91
C GLU A 262 66.62 -21.80 -18.80
N HIS A 263 67.17 -21.17 -17.76
CA HIS A 263 66.38 -20.55 -16.70
C HIS A 263 65.49 -19.42 -17.22
N LEU A 264 66.06 -18.48 -18.00
CA LEU A 264 65.29 -17.40 -18.62
C LEU A 264 64.20 -17.96 -19.54
N GLN A 265 64.51 -18.99 -20.32
CA GLN A 265 63.53 -19.66 -21.16
C GLN A 265 62.35 -20.20 -20.33
N THR A 266 62.61 -20.93 -19.25
CA THR A 266 61.52 -21.42 -18.37
C THR A 266 60.70 -20.29 -17.74
N LEU A 267 61.33 -19.15 -17.42
CA LEU A 267 60.63 -17.99 -16.89
C LEU A 267 59.74 -17.35 -17.95
N THR A 268 60.23 -17.22 -19.19
CA THR A 268 59.44 -16.71 -20.31
C THR A 268 58.28 -17.63 -20.67
N GLU A 269 58.46 -18.96 -20.64
CA GLU A 269 57.39 -19.94 -20.86
C GLU A 269 56.31 -19.83 -19.78
N LYS A 270 56.69 -19.71 -18.50
CA LYS A 270 55.75 -19.48 -17.39
C LYS A 270 55.00 -18.16 -17.53
N GLN A 271 55.67 -17.10 -17.96
CA GLN A 271 55.03 -15.82 -18.24
C GLN A 271 54.05 -15.92 -19.40
N ALA A 272 54.42 -16.59 -20.49
CA ALA A 272 53.56 -16.82 -21.64
C ALA A 272 52.31 -17.62 -21.27
N GLN A 273 52.45 -18.66 -20.44
CA GLN A 273 51.32 -19.44 -19.92
C GLN A 273 50.36 -18.57 -19.10
N LYS A 274 50.88 -17.78 -18.15
CA LYS A 274 50.04 -16.85 -17.36
C LYS A 274 49.34 -15.80 -18.21
N ILE A 275 50.01 -15.30 -19.24
CA ILE A 275 49.40 -14.35 -20.18
C ILE A 275 48.25 -15.04 -20.94
N ALA A 276 48.45 -16.26 -21.42
CA ALA A 276 47.40 -17.02 -22.10
C ALA A 276 46.20 -17.32 -21.18
N GLU A 277 46.45 -17.72 -19.93
CA GLU A 277 45.39 -17.92 -18.92
C GLU A 277 44.62 -16.62 -18.63
N ASN A 278 45.33 -15.50 -18.47
CA ASN A 278 44.71 -14.20 -18.23
C ASN A 278 43.87 -13.73 -19.43
N ILE A 279 44.30 -14.00 -20.68
CA ILE A 279 43.52 -13.68 -21.88
C ILE A 279 42.17 -14.40 -21.86
N LEU A 280 42.17 -15.71 -21.62
CA LEU A 280 40.93 -16.50 -21.52
C LEU A 280 40.03 -16.02 -20.38
N TYR A 281 40.62 -15.63 -19.25
CA TYR A 281 39.86 -15.08 -18.12
C TYR A 281 39.22 -13.73 -18.47
N ILE A 282 39.93 -12.84 -19.18
CA ILE A 282 39.40 -11.57 -19.66
C ILE A 282 38.25 -11.80 -20.65
N GLU A 283 38.42 -12.69 -21.64
CA GLU A 283 37.35 -13.03 -22.59
C GLU A 283 36.09 -13.53 -21.89
N HIS A 284 36.23 -14.41 -20.88
CA HIS A 284 35.09 -14.88 -20.09
C HIS A 284 34.40 -13.74 -19.31
N LEU A 285 35.17 -12.78 -18.78
CA LEU A 285 34.60 -11.61 -18.11
C LEU A 285 33.85 -10.71 -19.09
N GLU A 286 34.40 -10.48 -20.29
CA GLU A 286 33.75 -9.70 -21.35
C GLU A 286 32.43 -10.36 -21.81
N GLU A 287 32.41 -11.69 -21.99
CA GLU A 287 31.18 -12.41 -22.31
C GLU A 287 30.12 -12.29 -21.21
N ARG A 288 30.55 -12.36 -19.94
CA ARG A 288 29.65 -12.19 -18.80
C ARG A 288 29.11 -10.76 -18.74
N GLU A 289 29.96 -9.76 -18.97
CA GLU A 289 29.57 -8.36 -19.04
C GLU A 289 28.52 -8.17 -20.15
N ASN A 290 28.79 -8.65 -21.36
CA ASN A 290 27.86 -8.56 -22.50
C ASN A 290 26.50 -9.22 -22.23
N LYS A 291 26.47 -10.36 -21.53
CA LYS A 291 25.22 -11.02 -21.11
C LYS A 291 24.48 -10.18 -20.07
N LEU A 292 25.18 -9.63 -19.09
CA LEU A 292 24.58 -8.79 -18.07
C LEU A 292 24.03 -7.49 -18.66
N THR A 293 24.74 -6.85 -19.60
CA THR A 293 24.25 -5.64 -20.28
C THR A 293 22.99 -5.95 -21.09
N HIS A 294 22.97 -7.06 -21.83
CA HIS A 294 21.77 -7.46 -22.57
C HIS A 294 20.57 -7.72 -21.65
N ASN A 295 20.78 -8.44 -20.54
CA ASN A 295 19.73 -8.67 -19.54
C ASN A 295 19.22 -7.36 -18.92
N VAL A 296 20.11 -6.39 -18.69
CA VAL A 296 19.72 -5.06 -18.18
C VAL A 296 18.87 -4.31 -19.21
N ASP A 297 19.25 -4.35 -20.49
CA ASP A 297 18.49 -3.71 -21.57
C ASP A 297 17.08 -4.34 -21.71
N GLU A 298 16.97 -5.66 -21.62
CA GLU A 298 15.68 -6.38 -21.60
C GLU A 298 14.82 -5.96 -20.40
N LEU A 299 15.40 -5.91 -19.19
CA LEU A 299 14.69 -5.46 -18.00
C LEU A 299 14.25 -3.99 -18.10
N ILE A 300 15.06 -3.12 -18.73
CA ILE A 300 14.67 -1.73 -18.98
C ILE A 300 13.43 -1.68 -19.88
N LEU A 301 13.40 -2.48 -20.96
CA LEU A 301 12.23 -2.55 -21.83
C LEU A 301 10.99 -3.04 -21.08
N GLU A 302 11.09 -4.13 -20.31
CA GLU A 302 9.98 -4.64 -19.50
C GLU A 302 9.48 -3.62 -18.47
N VAL A 303 10.38 -2.87 -17.84
CA VAL A 303 10.02 -1.79 -16.91
C VAL A 303 9.27 -0.68 -17.64
N THR A 304 9.73 -0.26 -18.81
CA THR A 304 9.04 0.79 -19.58
C THR A 304 7.64 0.36 -20.03
N GLU A 305 7.46 -0.90 -20.46
CA GLU A 305 6.14 -1.44 -20.83
C GLU A 305 5.21 -1.51 -19.61
N ALA A 306 5.73 -1.90 -18.44
CA ALA A 306 4.97 -1.94 -17.20
C ALA A 306 4.59 -0.53 -16.72
N GLU A 307 5.46 0.47 -16.89
CA GLU A 307 5.15 1.87 -16.58
C GLU A 307 4.00 2.40 -17.47
N GLU A 308 4.03 2.10 -18.78
CA GLU A 308 2.94 2.46 -19.70
C GLU A 308 1.62 1.77 -19.35
N GLU A 309 1.68 0.50 -18.94
CA GLU A 309 0.54 -0.26 -18.42
C GLU A 309 -0.04 0.44 -17.17
N VAL A 310 0.81 0.76 -16.19
CA VAL A 310 0.40 1.48 -14.96
C VAL A 310 -0.26 2.82 -15.28
N ASP A 311 0.27 3.57 -16.24
CA ASP A 311 -0.34 4.85 -16.65
C ASP A 311 -1.69 4.66 -17.36
N ARG A 312 -1.87 3.60 -18.15
CA ARG A 312 -3.17 3.23 -18.71
C ARG A 312 -4.19 2.91 -17.62
N TRP A 313 -3.82 2.10 -16.63
CA TRP A 313 -4.70 1.76 -15.50
C TRP A 313 -5.02 2.98 -14.65
N ARG A 314 -4.05 3.85 -14.40
CA ARG A 314 -4.24 5.12 -13.69
C ARG A 314 -5.30 5.99 -14.37
N GLN A 315 -5.16 6.20 -15.68
CA GLN A 315 -6.12 7.00 -16.46
C GLN A 315 -7.53 6.38 -16.45
N ALA A 316 -7.63 5.05 -16.56
CA ALA A 316 -8.92 4.36 -16.46
C ALA A 316 -9.58 4.57 -15.08
N CYS A 317 -8.82 4.45 -13.99
CA CYS A 317 -9.32 4.72 -12.65
C CYS A 317 -9.75 6.18 -12.45
N GLU A 318 -9.01 7.14 -13.00
CA GLU A 318 -9.39 8.56 -12.94
C GLU A 318 -10.73 8.81 -13.64
N LEU A 319 -10.92 8.24 -14.84
CA LEU A 319 -12.19 8.34 -15.57
C LEU A 319 -13.36 7.67 -14.83
N GLU A 320 -13.13 6.52 -14.20
CA GLU A 320 -14.15 5.86 -13.37
C GLU A 320 -14.52 6.70 -12.14
N VAL A 321 -13.54 7.34 -11.50
CA VAL A 321 -13.78 8.26 -10.38
C VAL A 321 -14.57 9.48 -10.83
N GLU A 322 -14.24 10.05 -11.99
CA GLU A 322 -15.00 11.17 -12.57
C GLU A 322 -16.44 10.78 -12.90
N ALA A 323 -16.64 9.62 -13.54
CA ALA A 323 -17.98 9.07 -13.79
C ALA A 323 -18.75 8.77 -12.48
N GLY A 324 -18.05 8.28 -11.45
CA GLY A 324 -18.63 8.08 -10.12
C GLY A 324 -19.10 9.39 -9.49
N LYS A 325 -18.31 10.45 -9.60
CA LYS A 325 -18.69 11.80 -9.11
C LYS A 325 -19.93 12.33 -9.81
N THR A 326 -20.02 12.23 -11.15
CA THR A 326 -21.19 12.72 -11.89
C THR A 326 -22.46 11.97 -11.50
N VAL A 327 -22.38 10.64 -11.33
CA VAL A 327 -23.51 9.82 -10.87
C VAL A 327 -23.94 10.21 -9.46
N ILE A 328 -23.01 10.45 -8.54
CA ILE A 328 -23.34 10.90 -7.17
C ILE A 328 -24.05 12.26 -7.22
N GLU A 329 -23.54 13.21 -8.00
CA GLU A 329 -24.20 14.51 -8.13
C GLU A 329 -25.62 14.39 -8.72
N GLU A 330 -25.86 13.51 -9.67
CA GLU A 330 -27.21 13.24 -10.20
C GLU A 330 -28.13 12.65 -9.14
N ARG A 331 -27.66 11.67 -8.37
CA ARG A 331 -28.44 11.09 -7.26
C ARG A 331 -28.75 12.14 -6.19
N ASP A 332 -27.81 13.02 -5.87
CA ASP A 332 -28.04 14.10 -4.90
C ASP A 332 -29.09 15.09 -5.40
N ARG A 333 -29.10 15.42 -6.70
CA ARG A 333 -30.17 16.24 -7.31
C ARG A 333 -31.53 15.55 -7.21
N GLU A 334 -31.62 14.26 -7.51
CA GLU A 334 -32.87 13.50 -7.38
C GLU A 334 -33.36 13.43 -5.93
N VAL A 335 -32.46 13.18 -4.97
CA VAL A 335 -32.79 13.18 -3.54
C VAL A 335 -33.30 14.56 -3.10
N ALA A 336 -32.72 15.65 -3.60
CA ALA A 336 -33.20 17.00 -3.31
C ALA A 336 -34.63 17.22 -3.85
N MET A 337 -34.90 16.81 -5.08
CA MET A 337 -36.24 16.90 -5.69
C MET A 337 -37.28 16.07 -4.92
N LEU A 338 -36.96 14.82 -4.57
CA LEU A 338 -37.84 13.95 -3.81
C LEU A 338 -38.10 14.47 -2.39
N LYS A 339 -37.10 15.10 -1.74
CA LYS A 339 -37.29 15.77 -0.45
C LYS A 339 -38.25 16.94 -0.56
N GLU A 340 -38.16 17.72 -1.64
CA GLU A 340 -39.08 18.83 -1.88
C GLU A 340 -40.51 18.33 -2.15
N GLU A 341 -40.69 17.29 -2.97
CA GLU A 341 -41.97 16.63 -3.20
C GLU A 341 -42.58 16.06 -1.91
N LEU A 342 -41.75 15.42 -1.08
CA LEU A 342 -42.17 14.94 0.24
C LEU A 342 -42.62 16.10 1.13
N ALA A 343 -41.93 17.24 1.11
CA ALA A 343 -42.32 18.41 1.88
C ALA A 343 -43.66 19.00 1.38
N ARG A 344 -43.86 19.08 0.06
CA ARG A 344 -45.11 19.55 -0.56
C ARG A 344 -46.30 18.64 -0.22
N THR A 345 -46.11 17.32 -0.30
CA THR A 345 -47.16 16.34 0.02
C THR A 345 -47.51 16.34 1.51
N LYS A 346 -46.51 16.47 2.40
CA LYS A 346 -46.76 16.66 3.84
C LYS A 346 -47.57 17.92 4.12
N ALA A 347 -47.21 19.05 3.53
CA ALA A 347 -47.96 20.30 3.69
C ALA A 347 -49.41 20.19 3.17
N ALA A 348 -49.61 19.49 2.04
CA ALA A 348 -50.94 19.22 1.50
C ALA A 348 -51.78 18.31 2.41
N LEU A 349 -51.15 17.29 3.01
CA LEU A 349 -51.78 16.40 3.99
C LEU A 349 -52.15 17.15 5.27
N ASP A 350 -51.28 18.01 5.80
CA ASP A 350 -51.58 18.82 6.98
C ASP A 350 -52.76 19.77 6.72
N ALA A 351 -52.80 20.38 5.52
CA ALA A 351 -53.92 21.22 5.11
C ALA A 351 -55.24 20.44 4.99
N SER A 352 -55.22 19.22 4.46
CA SER A 352 -56.42 18.37 4.36
C SER A 352 -56.89 17.87 5.73
N ASN A 353 -55.96 17.52 6.62
CA ASN A 353 -56.24 17.12 8.00
C ASN A 353 -56.86 18.28 8.81
N ASN A 354 -56.35 19.51 8.63
CA ASN A 354 -56.96 20.70 9.23
C ASN A 354 -58.38 20.95 8.69
N LYS A 355 -58.62 20.73 7.39
CA LYS A 355 -59.98 20.82 6.81
C LYS A 355 -60.92 19.75 7.40
N LEU A 356 -60.44 18.53 7.59
CA LEU A 356 -61.22 17.46 8.24
C LEU A 356 -61.60 17.86 9.66
N LYS A 357 -60.66 18.31 10.48
CA LYS A 357 -60.92 18.80 11.85
C LYS A 357 -61.95 19.94 11.89
N LEU A 358 -61.93 20.84 10.91
CA LEU A 358 -62.94 21.91 10.81
C LEU A 358 -64.32 21.35 10.42
N LYS A 359 -64.38 20.37 9.52
CA LYS A 359 -65.63 19.68 9.16
C LYS A 359 -66.19 18.87 10.32
N GLU A 360 -65.35 18.20 11.11
CA GLU A 360 -65.76 17.50 12.33
C GLU A 360 -66.40 18.48 13.33
N LYS A 361 -65.73 19.59 13.63
CA LYS A 361 -66.29 20.64 14.51
C LYS A 361 -67.59 21.25 13.95
N LEU A 362 -67.69 21.39 12.63
CA LEU A 362 -68.92 21.86 11.98
C LEU A 362 -70.05 20.82 12.14
N ALA A 363 -69.75 19.54 11.99
CA ALA A 363 -70.71 18.46 12.23
C ALA A 363 -71.17 18.45 13.69
N ASP A 364 -70.26 18.57 14.66
CA ASP A 364 -70.58 18.62 16.10
C ASP A 364 -71.50 19.81 16.42
N THR A 365 -71.22 20.99 15.86
CA THR A 365 -72.06 22.18 16.06
C THR A 365 -73.42 22.07 15.36
N ALA A 366 -73.49 21.41 14.19
CA ALA A 366 -74.75 21.12 13.52
C ALA A 366 -75.62 20.14 14.32
N VAL A 367 -75.02 19.08 14.89
CA VAL A 367 -75.70 18.13 15.77
C VAL A 367 -76.22 18.85 17.02
N ALA A 368 -75.40 19.65 17.69
CA ALA A 368 -75.82 20.41 18.87
C ALA A 368 -76.95 21.43 18.55
N ALA A 369 -76.89 22.07 17.38
CA ALA A 369 -77.95 22.98 16.92
C ALA A 369 -79.25 22.21 16.61
N GLN A 370 -79.16 21.03 15.99
CA GLN A 370 -80.30 20.16 15.76
C GLN A 370 -80.93 19.73 17.09
N GLU A 371 -80.14 19.24 18.05
CA GLU A 371 -80.62 18.87 19.38
C GLU A 371 -81.35 20.03 20.07
N ALA A 372 -80.78 21.24 20.04
CA ALA A 372 -81.42 22.43 20.58
C ALA A 372 -82.76 22.76 19.87
N SER A 373 -82.81 22.60 18.54
CA SER A 373 -84.04 22.80 17.77
C SER A 373 -85.12 21.76 18.10
N GLU A 374 -84.74 20.50 18.29
CA GLU A 374 -85.65 19.42 18.70
C GLU A 374 -86.21 19.66 20.10
N VAL A 375 -85.39 20.12 21.04
CA VAL A 375 -85.85 20.51 22.39
C VAL A 375 -86.85 21.66 22.31
N SER A 376 -86.57 22.68 21.49
CA SER A 376 -87.50 23.80 21.28
C SER A 376 -88.81 23.35 20.64
N LEU A 377 -88.76 22.42 19.67
CA LEU A 377 -89.95 21.84 19.03
C LEU A 377 -90.79 21.06 20.05
N ARG A 378 -90.17 20.16 20.83
CA ARG A 378 -90.85 19.41 21.90
C ARG A 378 -91.53 20.35 22.90
N LEU A 379 -90.88 21.47 23.26
CA LEU A 379 -91.47 22.48 24.12
C LEU A 379 -92.68 23.16 23.47
N ALA A 380 -92.60 23.52 22.18
CA ALA A 380 -93.72 24.09 21.44
C ALA A 380 -94.90 23.11 21.34
N ASP A 381 -94.64 21.83 21.07
CA ASP A 381 -95.64 20.78 21.02
C ASP A 381 -96.33 20.59 22.38
N SER A 382 -95.56 20.57 23.48
CA SER A 382 -96.11 20.52 24.84
C SER A 382 -96.97 21.76 25.18
N ARG A 383 -96.59 22.95 24.72
CA ARG A 383 -97.44 24.15 24.89
C ARG A 383 -98.70 24.08 24.03
N SER A 384 -98.59 23.54 22.82
CA SER A 384 -99.73 23.38 21.92
C SER A 384 -100.78 22.41 22.45
N THR A 385 -100.34 21.31 23.09
CA THR A 385 -101.22 20.33 23.74
C THR A 385 -101.98 20.98 24.89
N ILE A 386 -101.28 21.68 25.79
CA ILE A 386 -101.90 22.43 26.91
C ILE A 386 -102.93 23.46 26.40
N LEU A 387 -102.58 24.22 25.35
CA LEU A 387 -103.51 25.20 24.77
C LEU A 387 -104.72 24.54 24.12
N ARG A 388 -104.56 23.39 23.45
CA ARG A 388 -105.68 22.61 22.89
C ARG A 388 -106.61 22.13 23.98
N GLU A 389 -106.09 21.53 25.05
CA GLU A 389 -106.89 21.10 26.21
C GLU A 389 -107.68 22.27 26.80
N ARG A 390 -107.04 23.45 26.93
CA ARG A 390 -107.71 24.65 27.43
C ARG A 390 -108.81 25.15 26.49
N ILE A 391 -108.58 25.11 25.18
CA ILE A 391 -109.59 25.47 24.18
C ILE A 391 -110.75 24.48 24.27
N GLU A 392 -110.49 23.18 24.27
CA GLU A 392 -111.52 22.14 24.37
C GLU A 392 -112.38 22.35 25.63
N GLU A 393 -111.77 22.64 26.78
CA GLU A 393 -112.49 22.92 28.01
C GLU A 393 -113.33 24.20 27.93
N LEU A 394 -112.79 25.29 27.38
CA LEU A 394 -113.58 26.51 27.12
C LEU A 394 -114.72 26.26 26.14
N THR A 395 -114.51 25.40 25.14
CA THR A 395 -115.54 25.04 24.15
C THR A 395 -116.65 24.24 24.80
N LYS A 396 -116.30 23.30 25.68
CA LYS A 396 -117.24 22.53 26.49
C LYS A 396 -118.05 23.42 27.43
N GLN A 397 -117.40 24.38 28.11
CA GLN A 397 -118.09 25.40 28.90
C GLN A 397 -119.08 26.20 28.05
N LEU A 398 -118.71 26.55 26.81
CA LEU A 398 -119.57 27.26 25.86
C LEU A 398 -120.78 26.41 25.41
N GLU A 399 -120.57 25.11 25.16
CA GLU A 399 -121.64 24.16 24.84
C GLU A 399 -122.59 23.95 26.03
N GLU A 400 -122.05 23.85 27.24
CA GLU A 400 -122.82 23.76 28.49
C GLU A 400 -123.66 25.04 28.71
N GLU A 401 -123.08 26.23 28.57
CA GLU A 401 -123.80 27.51 28.63
C GLU A 401 -124.85 27.64 27.52
N ALA A 402 -124.57 27.18 26.30
CA ALA A 402 -125.54 27.16 25.20
C ALA A 402 -126.68 26.16 25.46
N SER A 403 -126.41 25.04 26.13
CA SER A 403 -127.43 24.06 26.52
C SER A 403 -128.30 24.55 27.69
N VAL A 404 -127.73 25.32 28.63
CA VAL A 404 -128.44 26.00 29.72
C VAL A 404 -129.29 27.16 29.17
N GLY A 405 -128.76 27.93 28.23
CA GLY A 405 -129.49 28.97 27.49
C GLY A 405 -130.62 28.43 26.62
N LYS A 406 -130.64 27.13 26.29
CA LYS A 406 -131.76 26.49 25.57
C LYS A 406 -132.96 26.16 26.48
N LYS A 407 -132.82 26.30 27.80
CA LYS A 407 -133.91 26.07 28.78
C LYS A 407 -134.43 27.34 29.46
N GLU A 408 -133.82 28.51 29.23
CA GLU A 408 -134.35 29.80 29.70
C GLU A 408 -134.34 30.87 28.58
N LYS A 409 -135.55 31.25 28.14
CA LYS A 409 -135.92 32.44 27.32
C LYS A 409 -135.66 32.30 25.80
N ASP A 410 -136.63 32.46 24.89
CA ASP A 410 -137.77 33.39 24.85
C ASP A 410 -137.44 34.78 25.38
N GLY A 411 -136.67 35.54 24.59
CA GLY A 411 -136.55 36.99 24.74
C GLY A 411 -135.17 37.56 24.42
N GLY A 412 -135.08 38.27 23.28
CA GLY A 412 -134.30 39.51 23.19
C GLY A 412 -132.80 39.43 22.87
N HIS A 413 -132.48 39.60 21.58
CA HIS A 413 -131.29 40.23 21.01
C HIS A 413 -129.91 40.14 21.72
N ARG A 414 -128.91 39.59 21.01
CA ARG A 414 -127.58 40.23 20.92
C ARG A 414 -126.89 39.92 19.59
N ARG A 415 -126.50 40.99 18.89
CA ARG A 415 -125.71 40.97 17.65
C ARG A 415 -124.31 40.42 17.95
N LEU A 416 -124.00 39.23 17.44
CA LEU A 416 -122.63 38.75 17.30
C LEU A 416 -121.93 39.64 16.27
N ARG A 417 -121.12 40.59 16.75
CA ARG A 417 -120.11 41.20 15.90
C ARG A 417 -119.05 40.14 15.69
N TYR A 418 -118.92 39.66 14.45
CA TYR A 418 -117.70 38.99 14.00
C TYR A 418 -116.54 39.96 14.29
N ALA A 419 -115.81 39.72 15.37
CA ALA A 419 -114.48 40.28 15.53
C ALA A 419 -113.60 39.53 14.53
N CYS A 420 -113.53 40.06 13.32
CA CYS A 420 -112.54 39.68 12.32
C CYS A 420 -111.17 39.68 13.00
N TRP A 421 -110.60 38.48 13.14
CA TRP A 421 -109.24 38.28 13.64
C TRP A 421 -108.30 39.13 12.78
N PRO A 422 -107.52 40.06 13.36
CA PRO A 422 -106.59 40.83 12.58
C PRO A 422 -105.45 39.89 12.20
N TRP A 423 -105.50 39.35 10.98
CA TRP A 423 -104.29 39.05 10.23
C TRP A 423 -103.57 40.37 9.94
N ARG A 424 -102.97 40.98 10.97
CA ARG A 424 -101.88 41.93 10.73
C ARG A 424 -100.67 41.08 10.41
N VAL A 425 -100.38 41.03 9.12
CA VAL A 425 -99.09 40.78 8.50
C VAL A 425 -97.97 41.11 9.49
N LEU A 426 -97.39 40.08 10.12
CA LEU A 426 -96.03 40.18 10.64
C LEU A 426 -95.15 40.30 9.40
N ARG A 427 -94.98 41.56 8.97
CA ARG A 427 -93.85 41.95 8.15
C ARG A 427 -92.64 41.63 9.02
N PHE A 428 -91.98 40.52 8.75
CA PHE A 428 -90.57 40.39 9.03
C PHE A 428 -89.91 41.60 8.38
N THR A 429 -89.46 42.54 9.20
CA THR A 429 -88.46 43.53 8.81
C THR A 429 -87.15 42.78 8.65
N PRO A 430 -86.58 42.63 7.45
CA PRO A 430 -85.13 42.53 7.35
C PRO A 430 -84.58 43.91 7.73
N ALA A 431 -83.59 43.94 8.60
CA ALA A 431 -82.86 45.15 8.91
C ALA A 431 -82.40 45.86 7.62
N ALA A 432 -82.66 47.16 7.53
CA ALA A 432 -82.20 47.99 6.43
C ALA A 432 -80.67 48.21 6.49
N PRO A 433 -79.99 48.32 5.34
CA PRO A 433 -78.60 48.74 5.24
C PRO A 433 -78.49 50.28 5.23
N PRO A 434 -77.31 50.88 5.52
CA PRO A 434 -77.13 52.31 5.33
C PRO A 434 -76.85 52.64 3.85
N ARG A 435 -77.43 53.74 3.38
CA ARG A 435 -77.23 54.33 2.04
C ARG A 435 -75.80 54.88 1.88
N ALA A 436 -75.20 54.66 0.71
CA ALA A 436 -74.87 55.71 -0.28
C ALA A 436 -73.86 55.18 -1.33
N GLY A 437 -74.13 55.44 -2.62
CA GLY A 437 -73.08 55.47 -3.65
C GLY A 437 -73.34 54.74 -4.97
N ASN A 438 -73.98 55.46 -5.90
CA ASN A 438 -73.71 55.47 -7.35
C ASN A 438 -73.92 54.24 -8.27
N ARG A 439 -74.78 54.52 -9.27
CA ARG A 439 -74.67 54.28 -10.73
C ARG A 439 -74.76 52.85 -11.28
N ASN A 440 -75.90 52.61 -11.95
CA ASN A 440 -76.08 52.01 -13.27
C ASN A 440 -75.02 50.99 -13.76
N ARG A 441 -75.41 49.73 -14.00
CA ARG A 441 -75.65 49.17 -15.35
C ARG A 441 -76.14 47.72 -15.31
N ARG A 442 -76.76 47.38 -16.44
CA ARG A 442 -77.47 46.17 -16.87
C ARG A 442 -76.67 44.85 -16.80
N ARG A 443 -77.45 43.77 -16.62
CA ARG A 443 -77.37 42.41 -17.20
C ARG A 443 -76.21 41.46 -16.84
N MET A 444 -76.69 40.26 -16.49
CA MET A 444 -76.21 38.90 -16.81
C MET A 444 -75.15 38.24 -15.92
N LEU A 445 -75.47 36.98 -15.57
CA LEU A 445 -74.60 35.96 -15.01
C LEU A 445 -73.32 35.81 -15.86
N PRO A 446 -72.20 35.46 -15.22
CA PRO A 446 -71.27 34.52 -15.84
C PRO A 446 -70.92 33.34 -14.91
N GLU A 447 -71.15 32.15 -15.46
CA GLU A 447 -70.19 31.05 -15.66
C GLU A 447 -69.16 30.75 -14.54
N MET A 448 -69.29 29.53 -14.01
CA MET A 448 -68.15 28.71 -13.59
C MET A 448 -67.27 28.48 -14.81
N GLU A 449 -66.04 29.01 -14.82
CA GLU A 449 -64.89 28.42 -15.50
C GLU A 449 -63.61 29.19 -15.17
N ALA A 450 -62.51 28.43 -15.11
CA ALA A 450 -61.10 28.86 -15.08
C ALA A 450 -60.51 29.43 -13.77
N LEU A 451 -59.95 28.53 -12.97
CA LEU A 451 -58.59 28.69 -12.41
C LEU A 451 -57.86 27.33 -12.41
N LEU A 452 -57.50 26.87 -13.61
CA LEU A 452 -56.22 26.21 -13.83
C LEU A 452 -55.29 27.28 -14.39
N HIS A 453 -54.32 27.71 -13.59
CA HIS A 453 -52.98 28.17 -13.97
C HIS A 453 -52.32 28.85 -12.77
N LEU A 454 -51.70 28.05 -11.91
CA LEU A 454 -50.42 28.30 -11.24
C LEU A 454 -50.17 27.18 -10.21
N ILE A 455 -49.70 26.05 -10.72
CA ILE A 455 -48.48 25.30 -10.35
C ILE A 455 -48.32 24.22 -11.42
#